data_AF-A0A6B3GEK2-F1
#
_entry.id   AF-A0A6B3GEK2-F1
#
_cell.length_a   1.000
_cell.length_b   1.000
_cell.length_c   1.000
_cell.angle_alpha   90.00
_cell.angle_beta   90.00
_cell.angle_gamma   90.00
#
_symmetry.space_group_name_H-M   'P 1'
#
loop_
_entity.id
_entity.type
_entity.pdbx_description
1 polymer ?
#
loop_
_entity_poly.entity_id
_entity_poly.type
_entity_poly.pdbx_seq_one_letter_code
_entity_poly.pdbx_strand_id
1 'polypeptide(L)' 'MRIGVLTSGGDCPGLNAVIRSVVHRAVVDHGDEVIGFHDGWKGLLEADYRKLDLDAVGGILARGGTI' A
#
# COMPACT_ATOMS: atom_id res chain seq x y z
N MET A 1 2.76 6.79 14.19
CA MET A 1 3.12 5.35 14.13
C MET A 1 3.58 5.01 12.72
N ARG A 2 4.20 3.85 12.51
CA ARG A 2 4.61 3.37 11.18
C ARG A 2 3.89 2.06 10.87
N ILE A 3 3.16 2.02 9.76
CA ILE A 3 2.29 0.91 9.38
C ILE A 3 2.86 0.23 8.13
N GLY A 4 3.09 -1.07 8.20
CA GLY A 4 3.48 -1.89 7.05
C GLY A 4 2.25 -2.47 6.34
N VAL A 5 2.23 -2.40 5.01
CA VAL A 5 1.18 -2.94 4.15
C VAL A 5 1.81 -3.84 3.10
N LEU A 6 1.24 -5.02 2.91
CA LEU A 6 1.59 -5.94 1.83
C LEU A 6 0.32 -6.62 1.34
N THR A 7 0.31 -7.03 0.07
CA THR A 7 -0.72 -7.94 -0.47
C THR A 7 -0.10 -9.31 -0.66
N SER A 8 -0.86 -10.36 -0.44
CA SER A 8 -0.39 -11.74 -0.59
C SER A 8 -1.45 -12.55 -1.31
N GLY A 9 -1.01 -13.44 -2.19
CA GLY A 9 -1.88 -14.22 -3.08
C GLY A 9 -1.93 -13.64 -4.49
N GLY A 10 -2.95 -14.05 -5.26
CA GLY A 10 -3.14 -13.56 -6.62
C GLY A 10 -3.72 -12.15 -6.66
N ASP A 11 -3.33 -11.39 -7.66
CA ASP A 11 -3.86 -10.06 -7.94
C ASP A 11 -5.36 -10.10 -8.27
N CYS A 12 -6.12 -9.18 -7.66
CA CYS A 12 -7.54 -9.06 -7.92
C CYS A 12 -8.00 -7.59 -7.98
N PRO A 13 -9.12 -7.29 -8.66
CA PRO A 13 -9.69 -5.95 -8.68
C PRO A 13 -10.03 -5.46 -7.26
N GLY A 14 -9.60 -4.24 -6.92
CA GLY A 14 -9.93 -3.58 -5.65
C GLY A 14 -8.79 -3.51 -4.64
N LEU A 15 -7.70 -4.27 -4.81
CA LEU A 15 -6.54 -4.20 -3.90
C LEU A 15 -5.94 -2.79 -3.83
N ASN A 16 -5.82 -2.13 -4.99
CA ASN A 16 -5.37 -0.73 -5.06
C ASN A 16 -6.31 0.24 -4.31
N ALA A 17 -7.63 -0.03 -4.29
CA ALA A 17 -8.59 0.76 -3.53
C ALA A 17 -8.39 0.60 -2.02
N VAL A 18 -8.07 -0.62 -1.57
CA VAL A 18 -7.74 -0.91 -0.16
C VAL A 18 -6.44 -0.21 0.25
N ILE A 19 -5.37 -0.37 -0.54
CA ILE A 19 -4.08 0.29 -0.29
C ILE A 19 -4.27 1.81 -0.17
N ARG A 20 -4.98 2.41 -1.13
CA ARG A 20 -5.30 3.84 -1.11
C ARG A 20 -6.04 4.24 0.16
N SER A 21 -7.04 3.46 0.57
CA SER A 21 -7.87 3.77 1.75
C SER A 21 -7.07 3.73 3.05
N VAL A 22 -6.17 2.74 3.19
CA VAL A 22 -5.25 2.65 4.34
C VAL A 22 -4.35 3.87 4.40
N VAL A 23 -3.71 4.23 3.28
CA VAL A 23 -2.82 5.40 3.21
C VAL A 23 -3.58 6.69 3.52
N HIS A 24 -4.77 6.88 2.94
CA HIS A 24 -5.57 8.07 3.20
C HIS A 24 -5.92 8.21 4.68
N ARG A 25 -6.41 7.14 5.32
CA ARG A 25 -6.80 7.16 6.73
C ARG A 25 -5.60 7.43 7.63
N ALA A 26 -4.50 6.70 7.41
CA ALA A 26 -3.29 6.82 8.21
C ALA A 26 -2.68 8.23 8.11
N VAL A 27 -2.52 8.76 6.91
CA VAL A 27 -1.84 10.05 6.69
C VAL A 27 -2.74 11.22 7.08
N VAL A 28 -4.00 11.25 6.64
CA VAL A 28 -4.87 12.43 6.81
C VAL A 28 -5.41 12.53 8.23
N ASP A 29 -5.87 11.41 8.80
CA ASP A 29 -6.62 11.44 10.05
C ASP A 29 -5.74 11.18 11.28
N HIS A 30 -4.58 10.52 11.09
CA HIS A 30 -3.72 10.09 12.18
C HIS A 30 -2.27 10.63 12.09
N GLY A 31 -1.87 11.22 10.96
CA GLY A 31 -0.49 11.68 10.76
C GLY A 31 0.54 10.56 10.78
N ASP A 32 0.12 9.33 10.47
CA ASP A 32 0.95 8.13 10.45
C ASP A 32 1.72 7.98 9.13
N GLU A 33 2.82 7.22 9.15
CA GLU A 33 3.58 6.86 7.96
C GLU A 33 3.21 5.43 7.51
N VAL A 34 3.00 5.24 6.20
CA VAL A 34 2.70 3.93 5.61
C VAL A 34 3.85 3.47 4.72
N ILE A 35 4.23 2.20 4.89
CA ILE A 35 5.25 1.50 4.13
C ILE A 35 4.59 0.35 3.38
N GLY A 36 4.73 0.32 2.06
CA GLY A 36 4.27 -0.76 1.20
C GLY A 36 5.42 -1.70 0.85
N PHE A 37 5.26 -3.00 1.09
CA PHE A 37 6.20 -4.04 0.68
C PHE A 37 5.82 -4.61 -0.67
N HIS A 38 6.82 -4.77 -1.55
CA HIS A 38 6.64 -5.38 -2.86
C HIS A 38 6.60 -6.92 -2.75
N ASP A 39 5.96 -7.59 -3.73
CA ASP A 39 5.90 -9.05 -3.83
C ASP A 39 5.47 -9.77 -2.53
N GLY A 40 4.61 -9.12 -1.74
CA GLY A 40 4.05 -9.67 -0.50
C GLY A 40 5.12 -10.01 0.54
N TRP A 41 5.11 -11.26 0.98
CA TRP A 41 6.06 -11.75 2.00
C TRP A 41 7.51 -11.72 1.54
N LYS A 42 7.76 -11.85 0.24
CA LYS A 42 9.12 -11.83 -0.31
C LYS A 42 9.77 -10.47 -0.06
N GLY A 43 9.11 -9.37 -0.42
CA GLY A 43 9.67 -8.03 -0.17
C GLY A 43 9.77 -7.69 1.31
N LEU A 44 8.91 -8.25 2.17
CA LEU A 44 9.10 -8.11 3.61
C LEU A 44 10.42 -8.77 4.08
N LEU A 45 10.72 -9.98 3.62
CA LEU A 45 11.94 -10.70 3.97
C LEU A 45 13.20 -10.07 3.37
N GLU A 46 13.09 -9.53 2.16
CA GLU A 46 14.19 -8.90 1.42
C GLU A 46 14.37 -7.41 1.74
N ALA A 47 13.52 -6.86 2.62
CA ALA A 47 13.44 -5.43 2.90
C ALA A 47 13.21 -4.57 1.64
N ASP A 48 12.48 -5.11 0.66
CA ASP A 48 12.00 -4.40 -0.52
C ASP A 48 10.67 -3.70 -0.23
N TYR A 49 10.76 -2.42 0.08
CA TYR A 49 9.63 -1.59 0.42
C TYR A 49 9.79 -0.15 -0.06
N ARG A 50 8.66 0.53 -0.20
CA ARG A 50 8.59 1.96 -0.46
C ARG A 50 7.64 2.66 0.48
N LYS A 51 7.86 3.97 0.68
CA LYS A 51 6.89 4.81 1.36
C LYS A 51 5.65 4.99 0.48
N LEU A 52 4.47 4.91 1.10
CA LEU A 52 3.19 5.21 0.46
C LEU A 52 2.62 6.49 1.07
N ASP A 53 2.64 7.57 0.30
CA ASP A 53 1.99 8.85 0.62
C ASP A 53 0.81 9.12 -0.34
N LEU A 54 0.14 10.26 -0.18
CA LEU A 54 -1.04 10.61 -0.95
C LEU A 54 -0.76 10.69 -2.46
N ASP A 55 0.46 11.08 -2.83
CA ASP A 55 0.90 11.14 -4.23
C ASP A 55 1.17 9.72 -4.76
N ALA A 56 1.82 8.86 -3.98
CA ALA A 56 2.10 7.47 -4.34
C ALA A 56 0.82 6.65 -4.58
N VAL A 57 -0.29 6.98 -3.91
CA VAL A 57 -1.61 6.34 -4.12
C VAL A 57 -2.56 7.17 -4.99
N GLY A 58 -2.05 8.19 -5.67
CA GLY A 58 -2.80 9.00 -6.63
C GLY A 58 -3.18 8.19 -7.88
N GLY A 59 -4.45 8.28 -8.31
CA GLY A 59 -4.91 7.68 -9.56
C GLY A 59 -4.99 6.15 -9.62
N ILE A 60 -4.67 5.43 -8.54
CA ILE A 60 -4.64 3.96 -8.54
C ILE A 60 -6.02 3.31 -8.33
N LEU A 61 -7.05 4.08 -7.96
CA LEU A 61 -8.37 3.57 -7.58
C LEU A 61 -9.01 2.69 -8.67
N ALA A 62 -8.82 3.06 -9.94
CA ALA A 62 -9.37 2.35 -11.09
C ALA A 62 -8.40 1.34 -11.71
N ARG A 63 -7.17 1.19 -11.20
CA ARG A 63 -6.21 0.20 -11.71
C ARG A 63 -6.55 -1.19 -11.18
N GLY A 64 -6.60 -2.17 -12.08
CA GLY A 64 -6.62 -3.58 -11.71
C GLY A 64 -5.29 -4.07 -11.14
N GLY A 65 -5.31 -5.22 -10.48
CA GLY A 65 -4.15 -5.83 -9.82
C GLY A 65 -3.68 -5.07 -8.58
N THR A 66 -2.39 -5.15 -8.31
CA THR A 66 -1.74 -4.44 -7.19
C THR A 66 -0.56 -3.58 -7.67
N ILE A 67 -0.41 -2.38 -7.10
CA ILE A 67 0.73 -1.47 -7.34
C ILE A 67 1.99 -1.78 -6.50
#